data_AF-A0A2G4STV9-F1
#
_entry.id   AF-A0A2G4STV9-F1
#
_cell.length_a   1.000
_cell.length_b   1.000
_cell.length_c   1.000
_cell.angle_alpha   90.00
_cell.angle_beta   90.00
_cell.angle_gamma   90.00
#
_symmetry.space_group_name_H-M   'P 1'
#
loop_
_entity.id
_entity.type
_entity.pdbx_description
1 polymer ?
#
loop_
_entity_poly.entity_id
_entity_poly.type
_entity_poly.pdbx_seq_one_letter_code
_entity_poly.pdbx_strand_id
1 'polypeptide(L)'
;MCPGSDLMPKAIINDPNVINIITTALLNVQNDYVTVNPEWDNGTRSYVVLEAKSSVMSHPPIIIEIQHTINSLFIKRFINYSLEAFKRYNLDPIVPIVCTDALSDYVAKNVKSSNIPSCNDFPSTGWASRCLIVSKACIQESIDTIPVDPFVALNLFLTSRAVTINDTLYADDYTIQFLYILTLKKTSNSARRSIYW
;
A
#
# COMPACT_ATOMS: atom_id res chain seq x y z
N MET A 1 -1.72 -18.66 13.13
CA MET A 1 -2.16 -17.33 12.69
C MET A 1 -2.39 -17.39 11.19
N CYS A 2 -3.62 -17.11 10.73
CA CYS A 2 -3.93 -17.10 9.30
C CYS A 2 -3.22 -15.91 8.62
N PRO A 3 -2.78 -16.04 7.36
CA PRO A 3 -2.21 -14.93 6.55
C PRO A 3 -3.16 -13.73 6.33
N GLY A 4 -4.38 -13.76 6.88
CA GLY A 4 -5.39 -12.70 6.78
C GLY A 4 -5.59 -11.84 8.04
N SER A 5 -4.73 -11.90 9.06
CA SER A 5 -4.79 -10.92 10.16
C SER A 5 -4.20 -9.58 9.70
N ASP A 6 -4.89 -8.46 9.94
CA ASP A 6 -4.50 -7.07 9.58
C ASP A 6 -3.06 -6.66 9.93
N LEU A 7 -2.37 -7.43 10.79
CA LEU A 7 -0.98 -7.22 11.18
C LEU A 7 0.04 -7.64 10.11
N MET A 8 -0.30 -8.61 9.25
CA MET A 8 0.67 -9.16 8.29
C MET A 8 1.04 -8.18 7.18
N PRO A 9 0.10 -7.58 6.43
CA PRO A 9 0.47 -6.65 5.37
C PRO A 9 1.22 -5.42 5.91
N LYS A 10 0.86 -4.93 7.10
CA LYS A 10 1.56 -3.85 7.80
C LYS A 10 3.01 -4.20 8.13
N ALA A 11 3.26 -5.43 8.60
CA ALA A 11 4.61 -5.89 8.90
C ALA A 11 5.48 -6.04 7.65
N ILE A 12 4.87 -6.35 6.49
CA ILE A 12 5.54 -6.42 5.19
C ILE A 12 5.84 -5.02 4.65
N ILE A 13 4.86 -4.11 4.66
CA ILE A 13 5.05 -2.72 4.18
C ILE A 13 6.13 -1.99 4.97
N ASN A 14 6.30 -2.30 6.26
CA ASN A 14 7.35 -1.71 7.09
C ASN A 14 8.77 -2.24 6.81
N ASP A 15 8.94 -3.20 5.91
CA ASP A 15 10.27 -3.63 5.49
C ASP A 15 10.92 -2.55 4.61
N PRO A 16 12.18 -2.13 4.87
CA PRO A 16 12.83 -1.08 4.09
C PRO A 16 12.88 -1.34 2.58
N ASN A 17 13.02 -2.60 2.16
CA ASN A 17 13.01 -2.92 0.73
C ASN A 17 11.61 -2.72 0.12
N VAL A 18 10.55 -3.02 0.89
CA VAL A 18 9.17 -2.78 0.45
C VAL A 18 8.86 -1.29 0.40
N ILE A 19 9.33 -0.51 1.38
CA ILE A 19 9.25 0.96 1.32
C ILE A 19 9.92 1.47 0.04
N ASN A 20 11.11 0.98 -0.29
CA ASN A 20 11.82 1.37 -1.51
C ASN A 20 11.07 0.98 -2.79
N ILE A 21 10.44 -0.19 -2.83
CA ILE A 21 9.57 -0.60 -3.95
C ILE A 21 8.47 0.43 -4.16
N ILE A 22 7.77 0.82 -3.09
CA ILE A 22 6.68 1.79 -3.13
C ILE A 22 7.21 3.18 -3.56
N THR A 23 8.26 3.69 -2.93
CA THR A 23 8.74 5.06 -3.19
C THR A 23 9.41 5.19 -4.55
N THR A 24 10.04 4.12 -5.05
CA THR A 24 10.57 4.08 -6.43
C THR A 24 9.43 4.18 -7.43
N ALA A 25 8.35 3.41 -7.24
CA ALA A 25 7.22 3.43 -8.17
C ALA A 25 6.44 4.75 -8.15
N LEU A 26 6.25 5.35 -6.96
CA LEU A 26 5.42 6.55 -6.81
C LEU A 26 6.18 7.84 -7.14
N LEU A 27 7.47 7.89 -6.83
CA LEU A 27 8.27 9.13 -6.81
C LEU A 27 9.66 9.00 -7.45
N ASN A 28 10.07 7.78 -7.86
CA ASN A 28 11.42 7.49 -8.35
C ASN A 28 12.53 7.84 -7.34
N VAL A 29 12.29 7.56 -6.05
CA VAL A 29 13.25 7.79 -4.96
C VAL A 29 13.46 6.55 -4.11
N GLN A 30 14.65 6.43 -3.51
CA GLN A 30 15.08 5.25 -2.74
C GLN A 30 15.77 5.66 -1.45
N ASN A 31 15.51 4.91 -0.38
CA ASN A 31 16.08 5.10 0.95
C ASN A 31 15.75 6.45 1.60
N ASP A 32 14.75 7.17 1.09
CA ASP A 32 14.41 8.52 1.52
C ASP A 32 13.21 8.58 2.46
N TYR A 33 12.51 7.47 2.67
CA TYR A 33 11.31 7.41 3.49
C TYR A 33 11.44 6.46 4.68
N VAL A 34 10.64 6.72 5.71
CA VAL A 34 10.46 5.86 6.89
C VAL A 34 8.99 5.79 7.28
N THR A 35 8.59 4.69 7.92
CA THR A 35 7.28 4.59 8.56
C THR A 35 7.23 5.43 9.83
N VAL A 36 6.13 6.14 10.03
CA VAL A 36 5.86 6.93 11.24
C VAL A 36 4.52 6.60 11.89
N ASN A 37 4.21 7.29 13.00
CA ASN A 37 2.95 7.11 13.70
C ASN A 37 1.77 7.42 12.77
N PRO A 38 0.89 6.43 12.48
CA PRO A 38 -0.22 6.65 11.57
C PRO A 38 -1.47 7.23 12.25
N GLU A 39 -1.39 7.59 13.53
CA GLU A 39 -2.48 8.27 14.26
C GLU A 39 -2.50 9.77 13.94
N TRP A 40 -3.70 10.29 13.73
CA TRP A 40 -3.99 11.68 13.43
C TRP A 40 -4.51 12.41 14.66
N ASP A 41 -4.41 13.74 14.67
CA ASP A 41 -4.73 14.57 15.85
C ASP A 41 -6.23 14.52 16.20
N ASN A 42 -7.08 14.17 15.24
CA ASN A 42 -8.50 13.93 15.44
C ASN A 42 -8.84 12.53 16.01
N GLY A 43 -7.83 11.76 16.43
CA GLY A 43 -7.97 10.41 17.00
C GLY A 43 -8.22 9.31 15.98
N THR A 44 -8.29 9.63 14.68
CA THR A 44 -8.39 8.62 13.62
C THR A 44 -7.02 8.07 13.25
N ARG A 45 -6.99 6.97 12.48
CA ARG A 45 -5.75 6.25 12.20
C ARG A 45 -5.73 5.70 10.77
N SER A 46 -4.62 5.94 10.07
CA SER A 46 -4.31 5.31 8.79
C SER A 46 -3.65 3.94 8.96
N TYR A 47 -3.62 3.15 7.89
CA TYR A 47 -2.97 1.84 7.92
C TYR A 47 -1.45 1.97 8.09
N VAL A 48 -0.78 2.66 7.15
CA VAL A 48 0.65 3.02 7.20
C VAL A 48 0.84 4.45 6.70
N VAL A 49 1.73 5.21 7.35
CA VAL A 49 2.15 6.54 6.91
C VAL A 49 3.66 6.54 6.73
N LEU A 50 4.12 7.00 5.57
CA LEU A 50 5.53 7.20 5.27
C LEU A 50 5.82 8.70 5.20
N GLU A 51 6.92 9.12 5.80
CA GLU A 51 7.44 10.49 5.68
C GLU A 51 8.88 10.48 5.17
N ALA A 52 9.29 11.59 4.57
CA ALA A 52 10.68 11.79 4.17
C ALA A 52 11.59 11.83 5.40
N LYS A 53 12.72 11.11 5.37
CA LYS A 53 13.74 11.08 6.43
C LYS A 53 14.34 12.45 6.70
N SER A 54 14.39 13.30 5.68
CA SER A 54 14.92 14.65 5.77
C SER A 54 13.84 15.65 5.37
N SER A 55 13.60 16.62 6.26
CA SER A 55 12.65 17.73 6.04
C SER A 55 13.03 18.63 4.86
N VAL A 56 14.27 18.54 4.37
CA VAL A 56 14.76 19.32 3.22
C VAL A 56 14.26 18.74 1.90
N MET A 57 13.86 17.47 1.86
CA MET A 57 13.55 16.78 0.60
C MET A 57 12.22 17.21 -0.03
N SER A 58 11.39 18.01 0.67
CA SER A 58 10.09 18.51 0.19
C SER A 58 9.17 17.43 -0.41
N HIS A 59 9.41 16.17 -0.08
CA HIS A 59 8.64 15.06 -0.62
C HIS A 59 7.32 14.91 0.15
N PRO A 60 6.20 14.62 -0.54
CA PRO A 60 4.90 14.51 0.11
C PRO A 60 4.85 13.30 1.04
N PRO A 61 4.09 13.36 2.14
CA PRO A 61 3.79 12.16 2.94
C PRO A 61 3.03 11.15 2.08
N ILE A 62 3.27 9.86 2.31
CA ILE A 62 2.55 8.78 1.62
C ILE A 62 1.65 8.09 2.63
N ILE A 63 0.34 8.06 2.37
CA ILE A 63 -0.63 7.39 3.24
C ILE A 63 -1.16 6.16 2.51
N ILE A 64 -0.75 4.99 2.98
CA ILE A 64 -1.11 3.71 2.37
C ILE A 64 -2.32 3.15 3.12
N GLU A 65 -3.31 2.66 2.38
CA GLU A 65 -4.45 1.92 2.91
C GLU A 65 -4.63 0.59 2.23
N ILE A 66 -5.14 -0.38 3.00
CA ILE A 66 -5.62 -1.65 2.48
C ILE A 66 -7.06 -1.79 2.94
N GLN A 67 -7.98 -2.00 2.00
CA GLN A 67 -9.40 -2.14 2.29
C GLN A 67 -9.99 -3.33 1.56
N HIS A 68 -10.95 -3.98 2.21
CA HIS A 68 -11.76 -5.02 1.57
C HIS A 68 -12.58 -4.42 0.43
N THR A 69 -13.37 -3.40 0.76
CA THR A 69 -14.28 -2.75 -0.19
C THR A 69 -14.07 -1.25 -0.13
N ILE A 70 -13.84 -0.61 -1.27
CA ILE A 70 -13.69 0.84 -1.37
C ILE A 70 -15.04 1.44 -1.79
N ASN A 71 -15.66 2.20 -0.89
CA ASN A 71 -16.93 2.87 -1.11
C ASN A 71 -16.84 4.37 -0.80
N SER A 72 -17.92 5.12 -1.05
CA SER A 72 -17.95 6.57 -0.86
C SER A 72 -17.73 7.01 0.60
N LEU A 73 -18.17 6.21 1.59
CA LEU A 73 -17.93 6.50 3.00
C LEU A 73 -16.44 6.36 3.35
N PHE A 74 -15.79 5.32 2.83
CA PHE A 74 -14.36 5.13 2.96
C PHE A 74 -13.58 6.29 2.31
N ILE A 75 -13.93 6.69 1.09
CA ILE A 75 -13.29 7.83 0.42
C ILE A 75 -13.43 9.11 1.25
N LYS A 76 -14.61 9.41 1.82
CA LYS A 76 -14.79 10.57 2.71
C LYS A 76 -13.91 10.49 3.96
N ARG A 77 -13.79 9.32 4.58
CA ARG A 77 -12.87 9.11 5.70
C ARG A 77 -11.43 9.37 5.28
N PHE A 78 -11.07 8.94 4.09
CA PHE A 78 -9.72 9.09 3.57
C PHE A 78 -9.36 10.54 3.21
N ILE A 79 -10.32 11.31 2.69
CA ILE A 79 -10.19 12.76 2.51
C ILE A 79 -9.83 13.40 3.85
N ASN A 80 -10.51 13.03 4.95
CA ASN A 80 -10.15 13.54 6.28
C ASN A 80 -8.71 13.19 6.69
N TYR A 81 -8.22 11.98 6.42
CA TYR A 81 -6.82 11.63 6.68
C TYR A 81 -5.86 12.52 5.91
N SER A 82 -6.20 12.85 4.67
CA SER A 82 -5.36 13.69 3.83
C SER A 82 -5.32 15.14 4.31
N LEU A 83 -6.44 15.65 4.81
CA LEU A 83 -6.51 16.96 5.46
C LEU A 83 -5.70 17.00 6.77
N GLU A 84 -5.71 15.93 7.57
CA GLU A 84 -4.86 15.83 8.76
C GLU A 84 -3.38 15.74 8.41
N ALA A 85 -3.03 15.00 7.35
CA ALA A 85 -1.65 14.97 6.84
C ALA A 85 -1.22 16.35 6.35
N PHE A 86 -2.07 17.10 5.63
CA PHE A 86 -1.77 18.46 5.24
C PHE A 86 -1.51 19.37 6.45
N LYS A 87 -2.33 19.28 7.51
CA LYS A 87 -2.08 20.05 8.75
C LYS A 87 -0.72 19.72 9.38
N ARG A 88 -0.32 18.44 9.36
CA ARG A 88 0.91 17.96 9.98
C ARG A 88 2.18 18.27 9.17
N TYR A 89 2.11 18.11 7.85
CA TYR A 89 3.28 18.17 6.96
C TYR A 89 3.31 19.38 6.04
N ASN A 90 2.20 20.14 5.96
CA ASN A 90 2.01 21.26 5.03
C ASN A 90 2.24 20.89 3.55
N LEU A 91 1.93 19.63 3.20
CA LEU A 91 2.06 19.05 1.87
C LEU A 91 0.89 18.10 1.61
N ASP A 92 0.36 18.12 0.39
CA ASP A 92 -0.70 17.20 -0.02
C ASP A 92 -0.14 15.78 -0.19
N PRO A 93 -0.73 14.76 0.47
CA PRO A 93 -0.20 13.41 0.46
C PRO A 93 -0.36 12.71 -0.89
N ILE A 94 0.47 11.69 -1.12
CA ILE A 94 0.22 10.65 -2.13
C ILE A 94 -0.49 9.47 -1.46
N VAL A 95 -1.54 8.97 -2.10
CA VAL A 95 -2.51 8.07 -1.49
C VAL A 95 -2.67 6.80 -2.33
N PRO A 96 -1.88 5.74 -2.08
CA PRO A 96 -2.16 4.42 -2.63
C PRO A 96 -3.17 3.65 -1.75
N ILE A 97 -4.26 3.20 -2.36
CA ILE A 97 -5.32 2.43 -1.70
C ILE A 97 -5.44 1.06 -2.38
N VAL A 98 -5.12 0.01 -1.64
CA VAL A 98 -5.20 -1.38 -2.10
C VAL A 98 -6.59 -1.93 -1.81
N CYS A 99 -7.36 -2.20 -2.88
CA CYS A 99 -8.64 -2.88 -2.84
C CYS A 99 -8.44 -4.39 -2.98
N THR A 100 -8.81 -5.15 -1.96
CA THR A 100 -8.64 -6.61 -1.95
C THR A 100 -9.85 -7.39 -2.46
N ASP A 101 -11.00 -6.73 -2.62
CA ASP A 101 -12.23 -7.36 -3.12
C ASP A 101 -12.96 -6.49 -4.16
N ALA A 102 -13.67 -5.43 -3.74
CA ALA A 102 -14.61 -4.73 -4.62
C ALA A 102 -14.56 -3.20 -4.50
N LEU A 103 -14.76 -2.54 -5.65
CA LEU A 103 -15.05 -1.11 -5.72
C LEU A 103 -16.56 -0.91 -5.80
N SER A 104 -17.10 0.09 -5.10
CA SER A 104 -18.50 0.47 -5.35
C SER A 104 -18.66 1.09 -6.74
N ASP A 105 -19.87 1.05 -7.31
CA ASP A 105 -20.17 1.63 -8.63
C ASP A 105 -19.72 3.08 -8.77
N TYR A 106 -19.89 3.88 -7.71
CA TYR A 106 -19.42 5.25 -7.68
C TYR A 106 -17.90 5.33 -7.88
N VAL A 107 -17.14 4.49 -7.17
CA VAL A 107 -15.67 4.50 -7.28
C VAL A 107 -15.24 3.96 -8.65
N ALA A 108 -15.80 2.82 -9.08
CA ALA A 108 -15.48 2.18 -10.34
C ALA A 108 -15.74 3.08 -11.56
N LYS A 109 -16.78 3.93 -11.53
CA LYS A 109 -17.09 4.87 -12.62
C LYS A 109 -16.15 6.08 -12.69
N ASN A 110 -15.43 6.38 -11.61
CA ASN A 110 -14.61 7.58 -11.50
C ASN A 110 -13.10 7.31 -11.57
N VAL A 111 -12.68 6.05 -11.52
CA VAL A 111 -11.28 5.68 -11.75
C VAL A 111 -10.90 5.80 -13.23
N LYS A 112 -9.64 6.14 -13.48
CA LYS A 112 -9.04 6.18 -14.83
C LYS A 112 -7.68 5.50 -14.81
N SER A 113 -7.23 4.95 -15.94
CA SER A 113 -5.90 4.35 -16.03
C SER A 113 -4.82 5.33 -15.60
N SER A 114 -3.94 4.89 -14.70
CA SER A 114 -2.79 5.67 -14.24
C SER A 114 -1.58 5.43 -15.13
N ASN A 115 -0.59 6.31 -15.04
CA ASN A 115 0.75 6.06 -15.58
C ASN A 115 1.60 5.16 -14.68
N ILE A 116 1.13 4.85 -13.48
CA ILE A 116 1.77 3.89 -12.57
C ILE A 116 1.19 2.50 -12.84
N PRO A 117 2.03 1.50 -13.14
CA PRO A 117 1.58 0.11 -13.34
C PRO A 117 0.74 -0.38 -12.16
N SER A 118 -0.28 -1.18 -12.46
CA SER A 118 -1.23 -1.75 -11.49
C SER A 118 -2.07 -0.75 -10.68
N CYS A 119 -2.10 0.53 -11.09
CA CYS A 119 -2.91 1.57 -10.45
C CYS A 119 -3.90 2.24 -11.42
N ASN A 120 -5.01 2.68 -10.85
CA ASN A 120 -5.87 3.68 -11.46
C ASN A 120 -5.82 4.99 -10.68
N ASP A 121 -5.87 6.13 -11.36
CA ASP A 121 -6.05 7.43 -10.71
C ASP A 121 -7.52 7.62 -10.32
N PHE A 122 -7.74 8.11 -9.10
CA PHE A 122 -9.04 8.56 -8.61
C PHE A 122 -8.99 10.09 -8.37
N PRO A 123 -10.09 10.84 -8.61
CA PRO A 123 -10.09 12.30 -8.44
C PRO A 123 -9.62 12.74 -7.06
N SER A 124 -8.52 13.50 -7.00
CA SER A 124 -7.88 13.94 -5.75
C SER A 124 -7.76 15.45 -5.56
N THR A 125 -8.25 16.25 -6.52
CA THR A 125 -8.11 17.71 -6.50
C THR A 125 -8.63 18.31 -5.20
N GLY A 126 -7.78 19.09 -4.54
CA GLY A 126 -8.12 19.83 -3.32
C GLY A 126 -7.96 19.05 -2.01
N TRP A 127 -7.48 17.81 -2.05
CA TRP A 127 -7.23 17.04 -0.82
C TRP A 127 -6.04 16.09 -0.86
N ALA A 128 -5.49 15.74 -2.04
CA ALA A 128 -4.26 14.96 -2.15
C ALA A 128 -3.54 15.25 -3.49
N SER A 129 -2.22 15.06 -3.52
CA SER A 129 -1.43 15.25 -4.74
C SER A 129 -1.73 14.16 -5.76
N ARG A 130 -1.92 12.92 -5.29
CA ARG A 130 -2.41 11.78 -6.09
C ARG A 130 -3.23 10.83 -5.23
N CYS A 131 -4.31 10.30 -5.79
CA CYS A 131 -5.04 9.16 -5.23
C CYS A 131 -5.01 8.01 -6.24
N LEU A 132 -4.41 6.90 -5.84
CA LEU A 132 -4.18 5.70 -6.64
C LEU A 132 -5.00 4.56 -6.04
N ILE A 133 -5.84 3.94 -6.86
CA ILE A 133 -6.60 2.76 -6.48
C ILE A 133 -5.97 1.55 -7.17
N VAL A 134 -5.50 0.61 -6.36
CA VAL A 134 -5.02 -0.70 -6.78
C VAL A 134 -6.16 -1.70 -6.61
N SER A 135 -6.45 -2.48 -7.64
CA SER A 135 -7.46 -3.53 -7.62
C SER A 135 -7.02 -4.72 -8.48
N LYS A 136 -7.65 -5.88 -8.29
CA LYS A 136 -7.34 -7.07 -9.11
C LYS A 136 -7.46 -6.80 -10.61
N ALA A 137 -8.41 -5.96 -11.03
CA ALA A 137 -8.62 -5.62 -12.44
C ALA A 137 -7.42 -4.90 -13.06
N CYS A 138 -6.95 -3.79 -12.46
CA CYS A 138 -5.81 -3.03 -13.01
C CYS A 138 -4.47 -3.76 -12.84
N ILE A 139 -4.35 -4.66 -11.86
CA ILE A 139 -3.20 -5.57 -11.76
C ILE A 139 -3.16 -6.49 -12.97
N GLN A 140 -4.28 -7.13 -13.33
CA GLN A 140 -4.32 -8.08 -14.45
C GLN A 140 -3.93 -7.45 -15.79
N GLU A 141 -4.20 -6.16 -15.98
CA GLU A 141 -3.79 -5.38 -17.16
C GLU A 141 -2.29 -5.05 -17.19
N SER A 142 -1.58 -5.22 -16.07
CA SER A 142 -0.15 -4.88 -15.92
C SER A 142 0.75 -6.12 -15.90
N ILE A 143 0.18 -7.29 -16.09
CA ILE A 143 0.87 -8.57 -15.98
C ILE A 143 0.97 -9.19 -17.36
N ASP A 144 2.05 -8.85 -18.09
CA ASP A 144 2.32 -9.43 -19.41
C ASP A 144 3.78 -9.88 -19.60
N THR A 145 4.68 -9.64 -18.64
CA THR A 145 6.11 -9.94 -18.77
C THR A 145 6.76 -10.44 -17.48
N ILE A 146 7.80 -11.26 -17.62
CA ILE A 146 8.68 -11.73 -16.54
C ILE A 146 10.08 -11.11 -16.80
N PRO A 147 10.77 -10.53 -15.81
CA PRO A 147 10.34 -10.38 -14.41
C PRO A 147 9.19 -9.40 -14.24
N VAL A 148 8.35 -9.63 -13.24
CA VAL A 148 7.23 -8.73 -12.92
C VAL A 148 7.82 -7.47 -12.29
N ASP A 149 7.29 -6.29 -12.64
CA ASP A 149 7.66 -5.06 -11.97
C ASP A 149 7.48 -5.22 -10.44
N PRO A 150 8.47 -4.84 -9.60
CA PRO A 150 8.41 -5.09 -8.16
C PRO A 150 7.18 -4.48 -7.47
N PHE A 151 6.68 -3.34 -7.96
CA PHE A 151 5.49 -2.70 -7.42
C PHE A 151 4.21 -3.41 -7.86
N VAL A 152 4.16 -3.89 -9.11
CA VAL A 152 3.08 -4.79 -9.58
C VAL A 152 3.07 -6.08 -8.77
N ALA A 153 4.23 -6.70 -8.51
CA ALA A 153 4.37 -7.90 -7.70
C ALA A 153 3.89 -7.67 -6.25
N LEU A 154 4.26 -6.54 -5.64
CA LEU A 154 3.75 -6.14 -4.33
C LEU A 154 2.22 -6.00 -4.32
N ASN A 155 1.65 -5.31 -5.31
CA ASN A 155 0.21 -5.13 -5.41
C ASN A 155 -0.54 -6.44 -5.67
N LEU A 156 0.02 -7.32 -6.48
CA LEU A 156 -0.48 -8.69 -6.67
C LEU A 156 -0.48 -9.46 -5.35
N PHE A 157 0.64 -9.43 -4.61
CA PHE A 157 0.74 -10.07 -3.30
C PHE A 157 -0.33 -9.54 -2.33
N LEU A 158 -0.45 -8.21 -2.19
CA LEU A 158 -1.39 -7.57 -1.26
C LEU A 158 -2.88 -7.79 -1.62
N THR A 159 -3.20 -8.03 -2.90
CA THR A 159 -4.59 -8.25 -3.36
C THR A 159 -4.97 -9.72 -3.52
N SER A 160 -4.01 -10.63 -3.69
CA SER A 160 -4.24 -12.05 -4.02
C SER A 160 -4.99 -12.82 -2.93
N ARG A 161 -4.83 -12.43 -1.64
CA ARG A 161 -5.24 -13.22 -0.46
C ARG A 161 -4.70 -14.65 -0.46
N ALA A 162 -3.71 -14.96 -1.30
CA ALA A 162 -3.13 -16.29 -1.37
C ALA A 162 -2.44 -16.62 -0.03
N VAL A 163 -2.73 -17.82 0.48
CA VAL A 163 -2.19 -18.28 1.77
C VAL A 163 -0.76 -18.76 1.59
N THR A 164 -0.44 -19.31 0.41
CA THR A 164 0.87 -19.83 0.07
C THR A 164 1.34 -19.31 -1.27
N ILE A 165 2.66 -19.34 -1.48
CA ILE A 165 3.28 -18.95 -2.75
C ILE A 165 2.80 -19.79 -3.92
N ASN A 166 2.50 -21.07 -3.69
CA ASN A 166 2.02 -22.00 -4.71
C ASN A 166 0.64 -21.62 -5.25
N ASP A 167 -0.13 -20.85 -4.48
CA ASP A 167 -1.46 -20.37 -4.86
C ASP A 167 -1.40 -18.97 -5.52
N THR A 168 -0.20 -18.44 -5.77
CA THR A 168 0.01 -17.10 -6.33
C THR A 168 0.51 -17.20 -7.77
N LEU A 169 0.06 -16.29 -8.62
CA LEU A 169 0.67 -16.10 -9.93
C LEU A 169 2.14 -15.68 -9.78
N TYR A 170 3.00 -16.12 -10.70
CA TYR A 170 4.44 -15.78 -10.70
C TYR A 170 5.19 -16.22 -9.44
N ALA A 171 4.93 -17.44 -8.95
CA ALA A 171 5.65 -18.03 -7.81
C ALA A 171 7.19 -18.05 -8.00
N ASP A 172 7.67 -18.05 -9.24
CA ASP A 172 9.10 -18.02 -9.57
C ASP A 172 9.69 -16.59 -9.62
N ASP A 173 8.86 -15.55 -9.50
CA ASP A 173 9.34 -14.16 -9.47
C ASP A 173 10.07 -13.84 -8.16
N TYR A 174 11.25 -13.23 -8.26
CA TYR A 174 12.10 -12.93 -7.11
C TYR A 174 11.43 -12.01 -6.08
N THR A 175 10.61 -11.05 -6.53
CA THR A 175 9.89 -10.14 -5.63
C THR A 175 8.77 -10.87 -4.91
N ILE A 176 8.00 -11.71 -5.63
CA ILE A 176 6.95 -12.54 -5.01
C ILE A 176 7.56 -13.49 -3.96
N GLN A 177 8.64 -14.19 -4.29
CA GLN A 177 9.36 -15.06 -3.35
C GLN A 177 9.83 -14.30 -2.12
N PHE A 178 10.43 -13.13 -2.33
CA PHE A 178 10.88 -12.26 -1.25
C PHE A 178 9.75 -11.88 -0.28
N LEU A 179 8.58 -11.47 -0.79
CA LEU A 179 7.42 -11.09 0.03
C LEU A 179 6.86 -12.26 0.86
N TYR A 180 6.82 -13.47 0.28
CA TYR A 180 6.45 -14.67 1.01
C TYR A 180 7.47 -15.06 2.08
N ILE A 181 8.78 -14.96 1.77
CA ILE A 181 9.85 -15.21 2.75
C ILE A 181 9.76 -14.22 3.92
N LEU A 182 9.50 -12.93 3.65
CA LEU A 182 9.27 -11.94 4.70
C LEU A 182 8.11 -12.35 5.60
N THR A 183 6.99 -12.80 5.01
CA THR A 183 5.81 -13.26 5.76
C THR A 183 6.17 -14.42 6.70
N LEU A 184 6.91 -15.42 6.20
CA LEU A 184 7.37 -16.58 6.99
C LEU A 184 8.32 -16.18 8.13
N LYS A 185 9.22 -15.22 7.90
CA LYS A 185 10.11 -14.71 8.96
C LYS A 185 9.33 -14.00 10.07
N LYS A 186 8.30 -13.23 9.72
CA LYS A 186 7.49 -12.48 10.69
C LYS A 186 6.56 -13.40 11.50
N THR A 187 5.96 -14.42 10.88
CA THR A 187 5.16 -15.44 11.58
C THR A 187 6.02 -16.22 12.58
N SER A 188 7.22 -16.65 12.17
CA SER A 188 8.15 -17.40 13.02
C SER A 188 8.62 -16.62 14.24
N ASN A 189 8.90 -15.32 14.08
CA ASN A 189 9.29 -14.45 15.19
C ASN A 189 8.12 -14.13 16.14
N SER A 190 6.89 -14.05 15.64
CA SER A 190 5.69 -13.90 16.47
C SER A 190 5.45 -15.16 17.34
N ALA A 191 5.55 -16.34 16.74
CA ALA A 191 5.39 -17.62 17.45
C ALA A 191 6.43 -17.81 18.57
N ARG A 192 7.68 -17.37 18.36
CA ARG A 192 8.73 -17.39 19.39
C ARG A 192 8.46 -16.44 20.55
N ARG A 193 7.77 -15.30 20.33
CA ARG A 193 7.45 -14.33 21.40
C ARG A 193 6.29 -14.78 22.29
N SER A 194 5.38 -15.60 21.79
CA SER A 194 4.25 -16.15 22.56
C SER A 194 4.62 -17.29 23.51
N ILE A 195 5.88 -17.76 23.51
CA ILE A 195 6.36 -18.83 24.39
C ILE A 195 7.04 -18.25 25.65
N TYR A 196 7.30 -16.94 25.68
CA TYR A 196 7.99 -16.25 26.79
C TYR A 196 7.07 -15.30 27.60
N TRP A 197 5.75 -15.50 27.54
CA TRP A 197 4.73 -14.89 28.38
C TRP A 197 3.68 -15.93 28.75
#